data_AF-A0A7S0EYP0-F1
#
_entry.id   AF-A0A7S0EYP0-F1
#
_cell.length_a   1.000
_cell.length_b   1.000
_cell.length_c   1.000
_cell.angle_alpha   90.00
_cell.angle_beta   90.00
_cell.angle_gamma   90.00
#
_symmetry.space_group_name_H-M   'P 1'
#
loop_
_entity.id
_entity.type
_entity.pdbx_description
1 polymer ?
#
loop_
_entity_poly.entity_id
_entity_poly.type
_entity_poly.pdbx_seq_one_letter_code
_entity_poly.pdbx_strand_id
1 'polypeptide(L)'
;MLFCAGFTFIPLTEWVMIVHPHRFSYWYTASILLLLSWRAKIFTAKKWHYFLLDFCYFINAMCLVYLALTHLHPCPALFRVVFALSNGPLLVAIAVWRNSFVFHSVDRVTTTLVHALPPCLTYCVRWYPVETDGTPVAAHRALDAYGSIDWSDILVNSMAAYFLWQLAYIVQTEVVFAKQLEADDELLTSLKWLSRDRTGAMYR
;
A
#
# COMPACT_ATOMS: atom_id res chain seq x y z
N MET A 1 -22.47 -13.55 -4.33
CA MET A 1 -22.38 -12.17 -3.80
C MET A 1 -20.96 -11.63 -3.81
N LEU A 2 -20.00 -12.34 -3.23
CA LEU A 2 -18.60 -11.89 -3.13
C LEU A 2 -17.89 -11.72 -4.48
N PHE A 3 -18.12 -12.65 -5.41
CA PHE A 3 -17.66 -12.58 -6.79
C PHE A 3 -18.15 -11.30 -7.49
N CYS A 4 -19.45 -11.01 -7.42
CA CYS A 4 -20.05 -9.85 -8.06
C CYS A 4 -19.50 -8.54 -7.47
N ALA A 5 -19.30 -8.47 -6.15
CA ALA A 5 -18.72 -7.29 -5.51
C ALA A 5 -17.28 -7.02 -5.98
N GLY A 6 -16.43 -8.06 -6.02
CA GLY A 6 -15.07 -7.94 -6.55
C GLY A 6 -15.04 -7.59 -8.04
N PHE A 7 -15.94 -8.19 -8.83
CA PHE A 7 -16.08 -7.91 -10.25
C PHE A 7 -16.53 -6.48 -10.51
N THR A 8 -17.51 -5.96 -9.77
CA THR A 8 -18.00 -4.57 -9.89
C THR A 8 -16.99 -3.55 -9.38
N PHE A 9 -16.14 -3.91 -8.40
CA PHE A 9 -15.13 -3.01 -7.86
C PHE A 9 -14.10 -2.56 -8.90
N ILE A 10 -13.69 -3.45 -9.82
CA ILE A 10 -12.71 -3.14 -10.87
C ILE A 10 -13.22 -2.04 -11.83
N PRO A 11 -14.33 -2.21 -12.57
CA PRO A 11 -14.82 -1.20 -13.51
C PRO A 11 -15.23 0.09 -12.79
N LEU A 12 -15.67 0.02 -11.52
CA LEU A 12 -15.93 1.21 -10.73
C LEU A 12 -14.62 1.97 -10.41
N THR A 13 -13.56 1.26 -10.01
CA THR A 13 -12.24 1.86 -9.79
C THR A 13 -11.69 2.48 -11.06
N GLU A 14 -11.82 1.78 -12.19
CA GLU A 14 -11.44 2.28 -13.52
C GLU A 14 -12.24 3.53 -13.90
N TRP A 15 -13.56 3.51 -13.74
CA TRP A 15 -14.42 4.67 -14.01
C TRP A 15 -14.03 5.88 -13.16
N VAL A 16 -13.78 5.70 -11.86
CA VAL A 16 -13.30 6.80 -11.01
C VAL A 16 -11.94 7.28 -11.49
N MET A 17 -11.01 6.38 -11.81
CA MET A 17 -9.66 6.74 -12.25
C MET A 17 -9.64 7.50 -13.58
N ILE A 18 -10.48 7.10 -14.56
CA ILE A 18 -10.48 7.68 -15.91
C ILE A 18 -11.37 8.91 -15.99
N VAL A 19 -12.59 8.85 -15.45
CA VAL A 19 -13.61 9.90 -15.59
C VAL A 19 -13.49 10.96 -14.51
N HIS A 20 -13.09 10.56 -13.29
CA HIS A 20 -12.99 11.45 -12.14
C HIS A 20 -11.66 11.30 -11.38
N PRO A 21 -10.48 11.40 -12.06
CA PRO A 21 -9.18 11.16 -11.44
C PRO A 21 -8.91 12.03 -10.20
N HIS A 22 -9.44 13.25 -10.18
CA HIS A 22 -9.37 14.19 -9.06
C HIS A 22 -10.06 13.67 -7.79
N ARG A 23 -11.04 12.77 -7.90
CA ARG A 23 -11.75 12.15 -6.76
C ARG A 23 -11.15 10.81 -6.33
N PHE A 24 -10.10 10.36 -7.00
CA PHE A 24 -9.52 9.04 -6.74
C PHE A 24 -8.96 8.93 -5.32
N SER A 25 -8.47 10.01 -4.71
CA SER A 25 -8.02 10.03 -3.31
C SER A 25 -9.13 9.62 -2.32
N TYR A 26 -10.36 10.09 -2.52
CA TYR A 26 -11.52 9.70 -1.72
C TYR A 26 -11.89 8.22 -1.95
N TRP A 27 -11.92 7.79 -3.22
CA TRP A 27 -12.18 6.39 -3.58
C TRP A 27 -11.15 5.44 -2.97
N TYR A 28 -9.88 5.78 -3.09
CA TYR A 28 -8.75 5.08 -2.48
C TYR A 28 -8.91 4.99 -0.96
N THR A 29 -9.16 6.13 -0.29
CA THR A 29 -9.25 6.20 1.17
C THR A 29 -10.39 5.34 1.69
N ALA A 30 -11.58 5.45 1.10
CA ALA A 30 -12.72 4.62 1.47
C ALA A 30 -12.44 3.13 1.24
N SER A 31 -11.85 2.78 0.08
CA SER A 31 -11.54 1.40 -0.27
C SER A 31 -10.50 0.79 0.66
N ILE A 32 -9.38 1.46 0.90
CA ILE A 32 -8.30 0.96 1.75
C ILE A 32 -8.73 0.88 3.20
N LEU A 33 -9.45 1.87 3.75
CA LEU A 33 -9.95 1.78 5.12
C LEU A 33 -10.91 0.60 5.31
N LEU A 34 -11.81 0.37 4.35
CA LEU A 34 -12.71 -0.78 4.38
C LEU A 34 -11.93 -2.11 4.32
N LEU A 35 -11.03 -2.24 3.34
CA LEU A 35 -10.23 -3.45 3.12
C LEU A 35 -9.32 -3.76 4.32
N LEU A 36 -8.63 -2.76 4.86
CA LEU A 36 -7.73 -2.92 6.00
C LEU A 36 -8.49 -3.19 7.30
N SER A 37 -9.63 -2.55 7.52
CA SER A 37 -10.47 -2.82 8.70
C SER A 37 -11.00 -4.25 8.69
N TRP A 38 -11.44 -4.73 7.53
CA TRP A 38 -11.88 -6.10 7.34
C TRP A 38 -10.71 -7.08 7.53
N ARG A 39 -9.56 -6.79 6.92
CA ARG A 39 -8.34 -7.60 7.04
C ARG A 39 -7.88 -7.72 8.48
N ALA A 40 -7.89 -6.63 9.23
CA ALA A 40 -7.53 -6.62 10.65
C ALA A 40 -8.42 -7.55 11.47
N LYS A 41 -9.75 -7.49 11.27
CA LYS A 41 -10.69 -8.39 11.96
C LYS A 41 -10.40 -9.87 11.68
N ILE A 42 -10.25 -10.23 10.40
CA ILE A 42 -9.97 -11.63 10.01
C ILE A 42 -8.62 -12.08 10.55
N PHE A 43 -7.59 -11.26 10.42
CA PHE A 43 -6.23 -11.65 10.81
C PHE A 43 -6.10 -11.78 12.32
N THR A 44 -6.76 -10.92 13.09
CA THR A 44 -6.84 -11.10 14.55
C THR A 44 -7.54 -12.41 14.91
N ALA A 45 -8.67 -12.73 14.26
CA ALA A 45 -9.39 -13.98 14.50
C ALA A 45 -8.58 -15.23 14.13
N LYS A 46 -7.71 -15.13 13.12
CA LYS A 46 -6.80 -16.21 12.67
C LYS A 46 -5.45 -16.23 13.39
N LYS A 47 -5.18 -15.33 14.35
CA LYS A 47 -3.85 -15.12 14.97
C LYS A 47 -2.73 -14.71 13.99
N TRP A 48 -3.09 -14.08 12.87
CA TRP A 48 -2.18 -13.61 11.81
C TRP A 48 -1.99 -12.09 11.83
N HIS A 49 -2.34 -11.42 12.93
CA HIS A 49 -2.33 -9.95 13.01
C HIS A 49 -0.93 -9.35 12.82
N TYR A 50 0.16 -10.08 13.09
CA TYR A 50 1.52 -9.60 12.83
C TYR A 50 1.86 -9.49 11.34
N PHE A 51 1.12 -10.14 10.43
CA PHE A 51 1.25 -9.87 9.00
C PHE A 51 0.86 -8.44 8.62
N LEU A 52 0.06 -7.74 9.45
CA LEU A 52 -0.30 -6.34 9.20
C LEU A 52 0.91 -5.39 9.35
N LEU A 53 2.06 -5.89 9.82
CA LEU A 53 3.32 -5.14 9.86
C LEU A 53 4.07 -5.16 8.52
N ASP A 54 3.61 -5.96 7.54
CA ASP A 54 4.28 -6.08 6.25
C ASP A 54 4.30 -4.76 5.47
N PHE A 55 5.26 -4.67 4.55
CA PHE A 55 5.56 -3.47 3.77
C PHE A 55 4.35 -2.87 3.05
N CYS A 56 3.45 -3.72 2.52
CA CYS A 56 2.28 -3.24 1.80
C CYS A 56 1.31 -2.45 2.70
N TYR A 57 1.14 -2.85 3.96
CA TYR A 57 0.33 -2.12 4.92
C TYR A 57 1.01 -0.82 5.35
N PHE A 58 2.33 -0.84 5.51
CA PHE A 58 3.13 0.36 5.76
C PHE A 58 2.99 1.40 4.65
N ILE A 59 3.10 1.01 3.37
CA ILE A 59 2.91 1.94 2.25
C ILE A 59 1.48 2.46 2.18
N ASN A 60 0.47 1.62 2.40
CA ASN A 60 -0.91 2.09 2.46
C ASN A 60 -1.13 3.11 3.60
N ALA A 61 -0.51 2.90 4.76
CA ALA A 61 -0.52 3.87 5.84
C ALA A 61 0.19 5.18 5.46
N MET A 62 1.35 5.12 4.81
CA MET A 62 2.05 6.31 4.31
C MET A 62 1.21 7.08 3.28
N CYS A 63 0.50 6.39 2.39
CA CYS A 63 -0.44 7.02 1.45
C CYS A 63 -1.56 7.76 2.19
N LEU A 64 -2.15 7.15 3.23
CA LEU A 64 -3.20 7.79 4.02
C LEU A 64 -2.67 9.01 4.80
N VAL A 65 -1.46 8.90 5.37
CA VAL A 65 -0.77 10.03 6.02
C VAL A 65 -0.48 11.14 5.01
N TYR A 66 0.00 10.80 3.82
CA TYR A 66 0.21 11.76 2.74
C TYR A 66 -1.09 12.51 2.41
N LEU A 67 -2.20 11.80 2.18
CA LEU A 67 -3.49 12.43 1.88
C LEU A 67 -3.94 13.33 3.03
N ALA A 68 -3.86 12.87 4.29
CA ALA A 68 -4.23 13.66 5.45
C ALA A 68 -3.37 14.92 5.61
N LEU A 69 -2.06 14.82 5.41
CA LEU A 69 -1.14 15.95 5.51
C LEU A 69 -1.34 16.93 4.35
N THR A 70 -1.57 16.46 3.13
CA THR A 70 -1.73 17.35 1.96
C THR A 70 -2.94 18.26 2.06
N HIS A 71 -3.99 17.84 2.77
CA HIS A 71 -5.13 18.70 3.08
C HIS A 71 -4.76 19.87 4.02
N LEU A 72 -3.71 19.73 4.82
CA LEU A 72 -3.21 20.77 5.73
C LEU A 72 -2.08 21.58 5.08
N HIS A 73 -1.04 20.88 4.61
CA HIS A 73 0.18 21.44 4.03
C HIS A 73 0.73 20.53 2.91
N PRO A 74 1.03 21.09 1.72
CA PRO A 74 1.70 20.35 0.65
C PRO A 74 3.03 19.74 1.13
N CYS A 75 3.21 18.43 0.92
CA CYS A 75 4.43 17.70 1.31
C CYS A 75 5.08 17.00 0.10
N PRO A 76 5.93 17.71 -0.67
CA PRO A 76 6.60 17.19 -1.86
C PRO A 76 7.42 15.93 -1.58
N ALA A 77 8.20 15.98 -0.50
CA ALA A 77 9.17 14.95 -0.16
C ALA A 77 8.47 13.62 0.16
N LEU A 78 7.38 13.68 0.95
CA LEU A 78 6.58 12.50 1.26
C LEU A 78 5.92 11.92 0.00
N PHE A 79 5.42 12.78 -0.90
CA PHE A 79 4.86 12.31 -2.15
C PHE A 79 5.88 11.53 -2.99
N ARG A 80 7.10 12.04 -3.14
CA ARG A 80 8.18 11.38 -3.91
C ARG A 80 8.48 9.99 -3.34
N VAL A 81 8.58 9.88 -2.01
CA VAL A 81 8.82 8.61 -1.33
C VAL A 81 7.68 7.62 -1.60
N VAL A 82 6.44 8.04 -1.35
CA VAL A 82 5.26 7.19 -1.54
C VAL A 82 5.08 6.79 -3.01
N PHE A 83 5.32 7.71 -3.94
CA PHE A 83 5.29 7.46 -5.38
C PHE A 83 6.27 6.36 -5.77
N ALA A 84 7.54 6.49 -5.37
CA ALA A 84 8.58 5.53 -5.73
C ALA A 84 8.39 4.16 -5.06
N LEU A 85 7.99 4.12 -3.78
CA LEU A 85 7.75 2.86 -3.07
C LEU A 85 6.49 2.13 -3.56
N SER A 86 5.45 2.88 -3.96
CA SER A 86 4.23 2.30 -4.53
C SER A 86 4.48 1.73 -5.91
N ASN A 87 5.12 2.49 -6.81
CA ASN A 87 5.33 2.08 -8.20
C ASN A 87 6.53 1.12 -8.39
N GLY A 88 7.43 1.04 -7.40
CA GLY A 88 8.55 0.11 -7.39
C GLY A 88 8.24 -1.17 -6.61
N PRO A 89 8.79 -1.33 -5.39
CA PRO A 89 8.74 -2.59 -4.66
C PRO A 89 7.32 -3.10 -4.39
N LEU A 90 6.36 -2.21 -4.11
CA LEU A 90 4.99 -2.64 -3.84
C LEU A 90 4.29 -3.23 -5.08
N LEU A 91 4.43 -2.59 -6.24
CA LEU A 91 3.84 -3.09 -7.48
C LEU A 91 4.55 -4.38 -7.95
N VAL A 92 5.88 -4.41 -7.88
CA VAL A 92 6.69 -5.59 -8.23
C VAL A 92 6.34 -6.80 -7.35
N ALA A 93 5.98 -6.57 -6.09
CA ALA A 93 5.55 -7.64 -5.18
C ALA A 93 4.34 -8.42 -5.70
N ILE A 94 3.43 -7.82 -6.50
CA ILE A 94 2.32 -8.57 -7.13
C ILE A 94 2.87 -9.69 -8.02
N ALA A 95 3.86 -9.36 -8.86
CA ALA A 95 4.47 -10.32 -9.78
C ALA A 95 5.33 -11.35 -9.03
N VAL A 96 6.17 -10.89 -8.10
CA VAL A 96 7.10 -11.75 -7.32
C VAL A 96 6.33 -12.79 -6.51
N TRP A 97 5.27 -12.37 -5.79
CA TRP A 97 4.45 -13.26 -4.98
C TRP A 97 3.32 -13.94 -5.76
N ARG A 98 3.24 -13.71 -7.08
CA ARG A 98 2.16 -14.22 -7.96
C ARG A 98 0.77 -13.95 -7.38
N ASN A 99 0.59 -12.77 -6.80
CA ASN A 99 -0.69 -12.34 -6.23
C ASN A 99 -1.75 -12.32 -7.33
N SER A 100 -2.69 -13.25 -7.24
CA SER A 100 -3.71 -13.46 -8.26
C SER A 100 -5.02 -12.83 -7.83
N PHE A 101 -5.65 -12.07 -8.72
CA PHE A 101 -6.97 -11.50 -8.49
C PHE A 101 -8.07 -12.58 -8.66
N VAL A 102 -8.46 -13.20 -7.56
CA VAL A 102 -9.40 -14.34 -7.58
C VAL A 102 -10.72 -13.92 -6.94
N PHE A 103 -11.73 -13.63 -7.76
CA PHE A 103 -13.01 -13.03 -7.33
C PHE A 103 -13.80 -13.81 -6.26
N HIS A 104 -13.61 -15.13 -6.15
CA HIS A 104 -14.27 -15.94 -5.13
C HIS A 104 -13.54 -15.96 -3.78
N SER A 105 -12.38 -15.30 -3.66
CA SER A 105 -11.57 -15.25 -2.44
C SER A 105 -11.35 -13.81 -2.01
N VAL A 106 -12.03 -13.38 -0.94
CA VAL A 106 -11.82 -12.04 -0.34
C VAL A 106 -10.34 -11.83 -0.06
N ASP A 107 -9.68 -12.83 0.53
CA ASP A 107 -8.30 -12.69 0.96
C ASP A 107 -7.35 -12.41 -0.22
N ARG A 108 -7.59 -13.03 -1.39
CA ARG A 108 -6.79 -12.79 -2.60
C ARG A 108 -7.13 -11.45 -3.27
N VAL A 109 -8.40 -11.08 -3.29
CA VAL A 109 -8.84 -9.76 -3.79
C VAL A 109 -8.23 -8.64 -2.94
N THR A 110 -8.37 -8.70 -1.61
CA THR A 110 -7.80 -7.72 -0.68
C THR A 110 -6.29 -7.64 -0.82
N THR A 111 -5.59 -8.78 -0.87
CA THR A 111 -4.12 -8.79 -1.06
C THR A 111 -3.74 -8.07 -2.35
N THR A 112 -4.41 -8.36 -3.46
CA THR A 112 -4.09 -7.71 -4.74
C THR A 112 -4.39 -6.21 -4.72
N LEU A 113 -5.54 -5.80 -4.16
CA LEU A 113 -5.95 -4.39 -4.10
C LEU A 113 -5.04 -3.54 -3.20
N VAL A 114 -4.58 -4.07 -2.07
CA VAL A 114 -3.63 -3.38 -1.18
C VAL A 114 -2.30 -3.08 -1.90
N HIS A 115 -1.91 -3.87 -2.90
CA HIS A 115 -0.71 -3.60 -3.71
C HIS A 115 -1.00 -2.73 -4.95
N ALA A 116 -2.16 -2.90 -5.58
CA ALA A 116 -2.49 -2.25 -6.86
C ALA A 116 -3.05 -0.82 -6.71
N LEU A 117 -3.78 -0.53 -5.63
CA LEU A 117 -4.42 0.78 -5.43
C LEU A 117 -3.43 1.93 -5.17
N PRO A 118 -2.32 1.76 -4.42
CA PRO A 118 -1.36 2.86 -4.20
C PRO A 118 -0.69 3.39 -5.48
N PRO A 119 -0.23 2.54 -6.42
CA PRO A 119 0.19 3.00 -7.76
C PRO A 119 -0.88 3.84 -8.48
N CYS A 120 -2.13 3.37 -8.50
CA CYS A 120 -3.24 4.13 -9.10
C CYS A 120 -3.45 5.49 -8.41
N LEU A 121 -3.39 5.53 -7.08
CA LEU A 121 -3.49 6.78 -6.31
C LEU A 121 -2.39 7.77 -6.71
N THR A 122 -1.14 7.31 -6.66
CA THR A 122 0.02 8.16 -6.91
C THR A 122 0.05 8.64 -8.36
N TYR A 123 -0.45 7.85 -9.31
CA TYR A 123 -0.69 8.28 -10.69
C TYR A 123 -1.77 9.37 -10.78
N CYS A 124 -2.92 9.20 -10.14
CA CYS A 124 -3.97 10.24 -10.17
C CYS A 124 -3.47 11.56 -9.55
N VAL A 125 -2.82 11.50 -8.39
CA VAL A 125 -2.30 12.68 -7.68
C VAL A 125 -1.29 13.47 -8.52
N ARG A 126 -0.42 12.80 -9.26
CA ARG A 126 0.66 13.47 -10.00
C ARG A 126 0.27 13.91 -11.40
N TRP A 127 -0.68 13.25 -12.06
CA TRP A 127 -1.10 13.64 -13.41
C TRP A 127 -2.37 14.49 -13.42
N TYR A 128 -3.17 14.43 -12.35
CA TYR A 128 -4.42 15.18 -12.19
C TYR A 128 -4.48 15.89 -10.82
N PRO A 129 -3.55 16.82 -10.54
CA PRO A 129 -3.55 17.58 -9.30
C PRO A 129 -4.81 18.45 -9.13
N VAL A 130 -5.18 18.66 -7.88
CA VAL A 130 -6.29 19.50 -7.45
C VAL A 130 -5.76 20.50 -6.42
N GLU A 131 -6.19 21.75 -6.50
CA GLU A 131 -5.92 22.76 -5.47
C GLU A 131 -6.64 22.39 -4.16
N THR A 132 -6.22 23.02 -3.07
CA THR A 132 -6.80 22.83 -1.72
C THR A 132 -8.30 23.13 -1.66
N ASP A 133 -8.84 23.93 -2.58
CA ASP A 133 -10.27 24.26 -2.68
C ASP A 133 -11.06 23.26 -3.56
N GLY A 134 -10.41 22.21 -4.08
CA GLY A 134 -11.04 21.21 -4.93
C GLY A 134 -11.05 21.57 -6.42
N THR A 135 -10.45 22.69 -6.83
CA THR A 135 -10.35 23.06 -8.24
C THR A 135 -9.23 22.27 -8.93
N PRO A 136 -9.47 21.62 -10.08
CA PRO A 136 -8.41 20.95 -10.82
C PRO A 136 -7.33 21.94 -11.25
N VAL A 137 -6.08 21.71 -10.84
CA VAL A 137 -4.95 22.50 -11.34
C VAL A 137 -4.79 22.13 -12.81
N ALA A 138 -4.78 23.13 -13.71
CA ALA A 138 -4.53 22.92 -15.14
C ALA A 138 -3.36 21.95 -15.31
N ALA A 139 -3.66 20.79 -15.92
CA ALA A 139 -2.87 19.58 -15.86
C ALA A 139 -1.47 19.81 -16.42
N HIS A 140 -0.50 20.20 -15.58
CA HIS A 140 0.94 20.13 -15.80
C HIS A 140 1.79 20.31 -14.52
N ARG A 141 1.23 20.75 -13.38
CA ARG A 141 2.06 21.29 -12.29
C ARG A 141 2.33 20.42 -11.07
N ALA A 142 1.99 19.14 -10.98
CA ALA A 142 2.40 18.36 -9.80
C ALA A 142 3.86 17.87 -9.83
N LEU A 143 4.61 18.11 -10.91
CA LEU A 143 6.07 18.03 -10.85
C LEU A 143 6.70 19.43 -10.88
N ASP A 144 6.19 20.31 -11.73
CA ASP A 144 6.70 21.68 -11.83
C ASP A 144 6.49 22.51 -10.55
N ALA A 145 5.38 22.31 -9.82
CA ALA A 145 5.17 22.93 -8.50
C ALA A 145 6.08 22.35 -7.41
N TYR A 146 6.63 21.16 -7.65
CA TYR A 146 7.48 20.44 -6.70
C TYR A 146 8.96 20.41 -7.13
N GLY A 147 9.34 21.05 -8.24
CA GLY A 147 10.72 21.22 -8.70
C GLY A 147 11.32 20.02 -9.45
N SER A 148 12.48 20.24 -10.09
CA SER A 148 13.26 19.20 -10.75
C SER A 148 13.62 18.10 -9.74
N ILE A 149 13.27 16.85 -10.06
CA ILE A 149 13.63 15.73 -9.21
C ILE A 149 15.03 15.24 -9.57
N ASP A 150 15.93 15.25 -8.59
CA ASP A 150 17.16 14.48 -8.69
C ASP A 150 16.87 13.00 -8.42
N TRP A 151 17.42 12.11 -9.25
CA TRP A 151 17.31 10.67 -9.07
C TRP A 151 17.88 10.22 -7.73
N SER A 152 18.92 10.91 -7.25
CA SER A 152 19.54 10.62 -5.95
C SER A 152 18.56 10.87 -4.79
N ASP A 153 17.75 11.94 -4.88
CA ASP A 153 16.79 12.32 -3.85
C ASP A 153 15.65 11.31 -3.72
N ILE A 154 15.10 10.84 -4.85
CA ILE A 154 14.11 9.73 -4.82
C ILE A 154 14.74 8.49 -4.22
N LEU A 155 15.90 8.08 -4.73
CA LEU A 155 16.50 6.80 -4.35
C LEU A 155 16.85 6.79 -2.86
N VAL A 156 17.52 7.83 -2.37
CA VAL A 156 17.97 7.92 -0.97
C VAL A 156 16.77 7.99 -0.03
N ASN A 157 15.78 8.85 -0.29
CA ASN A 157 14.64 9.00 0.61
C ASN A 157 13.74 7.75 0.62
N SER A 158 13.52 7.13 -0.54
CA SER A 158 12.76 5.88 -0.62
C SER A 158 13.51 4.73 0.05
N MET A 159 14.83 4.65 -0.12
CA MET A 159 15.65 3.65 0.54
C MET A 159 15.67 3.85 2.06
N ALA A 160 15.78 5.10 2.52
CA ALA A 160 15.71 5.44 3.95
C ALA A 160 14.36 5.05 4.55
N ALA A 161 13.25 5.36 3.87
CA ALA A 161 11.91 4.94 4.32
C ALA A 161 11.74 3.42 4.34
N TYR A 162 12.31 2.71 3.35
CA TYR A 162 12.33 1.25 3.32
C TYR A 162 13.14 0.68 4.50
N PHE A 163 14.35 1.19 4.75
CA PHE A 163 15.18 0.75 5.87
C PHE A 163 14.54 1.07 7.22
N LEU A 164 13.88 2.22 7.35
CA LEU A 164 13.13 2.58 8.55
C LEU A 164 12.02 1.56 8.81
N TRP A 165 11.25 1.20 7.78
CA TRP A 165 10.25 0.13 7.91
C TRP A 165 10.89 -1.22 8.25
N GLN A 166 11.97 -1.60 7.57
CA GLN A 166 12.64 -2.88 7.78
C GLN A 166 13.22 -3.01 9.20
N LEU A 167 13.83 -1.95 9.71
CA LEU A 167 14.32 -1.88 11.08
C LEU A 167 13.17 -1.93 12.08
N ALA A 168 12.11 -1.14 11.85
CA ALA A 168 10.93 -1.16 12.70
C ALA A 168 10.25 -2.53 12.72
N TYR A 169 10.23 -3.25 11.59
CA TYR A 169 9.72 -4.61 11.51
C TYR A 169 10.55 -5.56 12.38
N ILE A 170 11.88 -5.57 12.22
CA ILE A 170 12.77 -6.44 13.01
C ILE A 170 12.67 -6.13 14.50
N VAL A 171 12.67 -4.85 14.89
CA VAL A 171 12.53 -4.46 16.30
C VAL A 171 11.18 -4.94 16.85
N GLN A 172 10.10 -4.79 16.08
CA GLN A 172 8.80 -5.27 16.51
C GLN A 172 8.76 -6.79 16.66
N THR A 173 9.22 -7.56 15.67
CA THR A 173 9.11 -9.03 15.72
C THR A 173 10.14 -9.69 16.63
N GLU A 174 11.41 -9.26 16.57
CA GLU A 174 12.52 -9.93 17.25
C GLU A 174 12.86 -9.37 18.63
N VAL A 175 12.31 -8.21 18.99
CA VAL A 175 12.55 -7.60 20.32
C VAL A 175 11.25 -7.40 21.09
N VAL A 176 10.29 -6.66 20.52
CA VAL A 176 9.07 -6.28 21.25
C VAL A 176 8.13 -7.48 21.41
N PHE A 177 7.88 -8.21 20.32
CA PHE A 177 6.93 -9.32 20.30
C PHE A 177 7.58 -10.71 20.37
N ALA A 178 8.90 -10.76 20.55
CA ALA A 178 9.67 -12.01 20.53
C ALA A 178 9.10 -13.06 21.47
N LYS A 179 8.83 -12.69 22.73
CA LYS A 179 8.30 -13.60 23.74
C LYS A 179 6.91 -14.13 23.39
N GLN A 180 6.02 -13.30 22.83
CA GLN A 180 4.70 -13.77 22.41
C GLN A 180 4.82 -14.70 21.20
N LEU A 181 5.66 -14.34 20.23
CA LEU A 181 5.88 -15.15 19.03
C LEU A 181 6.55 -16.49 19.37
N GLU A 182 7.45 -16.55 20.33
CA GLU A 182 8.05 -17.82 20.79
C GLU A 182 7.05 -18.68 21.58
N ALA A 183 6.16 -18.06 22.35
CA ALA A 183 5.19 -18.77 23.19
C ALA A 183 4.01 -19.37 22.41
N ASP A 184 3.60 -18.77 21.28
CA ASP A 184 2.48 -19.23 20.48
C ASP A 184 2.90 -19.41 19.00
N ASP A 185 3.05 -20.68 18.62
CA ASP A 185 3.45 -21.09 17.27
C ASP A 185 2.40 -20.83 16.18
N GLU A 186 1.15 -20.56 16.57
CA GLU A 186 0.07 -20.15 15.66
C GLU A 186 0.20 -18.67 15.25
N LEU A 187 0.95 -17.86 16.02
CA LEU A 187 1.26 -16.49 15.65
C LEU A 187 2.24 -16.48 14.47
N LEU A 188 1.73 -16.03 13.34
CA LEU A 188 2.49 -15.98 12.10
C LEU A 188 2.90 -14.54 11.75
N THR A 189 4.19 -14.41 11.45
CA THR A 189 4.80 -13.27 10.75
C THR A 189 5.14 -13.70 9.33
N SER A 190 5.37 -12.74 8.43
CA SER A 190 5.86 -13.05 7.08
C SER A 190 7.19 -13.80 7.11
N LEU A 191 8.11 -13.47 8.03
CA LEU A 191 9.37 -14.20 8.20
C LEU A 191 9.15 -15.67 8.62
N LYS A 192 8.28 -15.92 9.61
CA LYS A 192 7.94 -17.28 10.03
C LYS A 192 7.24 -18.06 8.93
N TRP A 193 6.36 -17.41 8.16
CA TRP A 193 5.71 -18.03 7.02
C TRP A 193 6.75 -18.46 5.98
N LEU A 194 7.65 -17.54 5.58
CA LEU A 194 8.66 -17.79 4.55
C LEU A 194 9.66 -18.87 4.94
N SER A 195 10.02 -18.94 6.22
CA SER A 195 10.91 -19.99 6.72
C SER A 195 10.24 -21.36 6.81
N ARG A 196 8.91 -21.41 7.03
CA ARG A 196 8.12 -22.65 7.10
C ARG A 196 7.72 -23.18 5.73
N ASP A 197 7.49 -22.32 4.75
CA ASP A 197 7.08 -22.74 3.42
C ASP A 197 8.26 -23.28 2.60
N ARG A 198 8.19 -24.58 2.32
CA ARG A 198 9.16 -25.30 1.50
C ARG A 198 8.82 -25.32 0.01
N THR A 199 7.71 -24.70 -0.39
CA THR A 199 7.23 -24.72 -1.79
C THR A 199 7.53 -23.43 -2.57
N GLY A 200 7.94 -22.36 -1.87
CA GLY A 200 8.32 -21.07 -2.44
C GLY A 200 9.61 -21.10 -3.26
N ALA A 201 9.83 -20.03 -4.04
CA ALA A 201 10.98 -19.87 -4.95
C ALA A 201 12.36 -19.88 -4.26
N MET A 202 12.41 -19.80 -2.93
CA MET A 202 13.66 -19.83 -2.14
C MET A 202 14.19 -21.25 -1.92
N TYR A 203 13.36 -22.28 -2.11
CA TYR A 203 13.71 -23.70 -1.94
C TYR A 203 13.79 -24.50 -3.25
N ARG A 204 13.71 -23.82 -4.41
CA ARG A 204 13.89 -24.41 -5.75
C ARG A 204 15.14 -23.83 -6.39
#